data_AF-A0A9E2Q8L0-F1
#
_entry.id   AF-A0A9E2Q8L0-F1
#
_cell.length_a   1.000
_cell.length_b   1.000
_cell.length_c   1.000
_cell.angle_alpha   90.00
_cell.angle_beta   90.00
_cell.angle_gamma   90.00
#
_symmetry.space_group_name_H-M   'P 1'
#
loop_
_entity.id
_entity.type
_entity.pdbx_description
1 polymer ?
#
loop_
_entity_poly.entity_id
_entity_poly.type
_entity_poly.pdbx_seq_one_letter_code
_entity_poly.pdbx_strand_id
1 'polypeptide(L)'
;LEPGPGLAADLGRCIAALHELPVAVIESLGLPVYSADEYRRRRQSEVDEAARTGHVPPTLQARWESQLEDVSWWRFRPTVVHGDLSAERVLVADGEVAGILGWSQAMVADPADDLAWLLVAAPADAAESIVEAYQLRRTELTDPHLADRAMLAGELALARWLLFGVRSGDAAVVADAAGMLADLDAQTRPVEVDPEVEAG
;
A
#
# COMPACT_ATOMS: atom_id res chain seq x y z
N LEU A 1 1.72 17.07 -7.86
CA LEU A 1 2.18 16.16 -8.94
C LEU A 1 1.34 16.46 -10.16
N GLU A 2 1.97 16.67 -11.31
CA GLU A 2 1.28 16.85 -12.59
C GLU A 2 1.42 15.57 -13.41
N PRO A 3 0.40 15.19 -14.22
CA PRO A 3 0.50 14.05 -15.12
C PRO A 3 1.57 14.27 -16.20
N GLY A 4 2.07 13.17 -16.77
CA GLY A 4 3.06 13.18 -17.85
C GLY A 4 4.51 12.91 -17.41
N PRO A 5 5.50 13.19 -18.27
CA PRO A 5 6.86 12.65 -18.16
C PRO A 5 7.73 13.23 -17.05
N GLY A 6 7.22 14.24 -16.32
CA GLY A 6 7.93 14.93 -15.24
C GLY A 6 8.02 14.11 -13.95
N LEU A 7 7.94 14.80 -12.81
CA LEU A 7 8.16 14.20 -11.49
C LEU A 7 7.29 12.95 -11.21
N ALA A 8 6.04 12.90 -11.71
CA ALA A 8 5.18 11.73 -11.56
C ALA A 8 5.80 10.48 -12.22
N ALA A 9 6.15 10.56 -13.50
CA ALA A 9 6.82 9.46 -14.18
C ALA A 9 8.20 9.15 -13.57
N ASP A 10 8.91 10.17 -13.08
CA ASP A 10 10.22 9.99 -12.46
C ASP A 10 10.15 9.21 -11.14
N LEU A 11 9.16 9.50 -10.29
CA LEU A 11 8.86 8.72 -9.09
C LEU A 11 8.62 7.24 -9.44
N GLY A 12 7.78 6.97 -10.45
CA GLY A 12 7.51 5.61 -10.92
C GLY A 12 8.80 4.89 -11.36
N ARG A 13 9.65 5.56 -12.14
CA ARG A 13 10.95 5.04 -12.56
C ARG A 13 11.91 4.80 -11.39
N CYS A 14 11.94 5.67 -10.38
CA CYS A 14 12.80 5.51 -9.22
C CYS A 14 12.38 4.33 -8.35
N ILE A 15 11.08 4.18 -8.09
CA ILE A 15 10.54 3.05 -7.33
C ILE A 15 10.78 1.74 -8.10
N ALA A 16 10.58 1.73 -9.43
CA ALA A 16 10.92 0.56 -10.24
C ALA A 16 12.42 0.22 -10.17
N ALA A 17 13.31 1.20 -10.18
CA ALA A 17 14.75 0.96 -10.05
C ALA A 17 15.11 0.30 -8.71
N LEU A 18 14.46 0.74 -7.63
CA LEU A 18 14.58 0.12 -6.31
C LEU A 18 14.10 -1.34 -6.33
N HIS A 19 12.94 -1.60 -6.91
CA HIS A 19 12.36 -2.94 -6.96
C HIS A 19 13.11 -3.91 -7.89
N GLU A 20 13.98 -3.41 -8.76
CA GLU A 20 14.90 -4.21 -9.60
C GLU A 20 16.24 -4.52 -8.88
N LEU A 21 16.46 -4.03 -7.65
CA LEU A 21 17.64 -4.41 -6.89
C LEU A 21 17.66 -5.92 -6.62
N PRO A 22 18.84 -6.57 -6.69
CA PRO A 22 18.95 -7.98 -6.34
C PRO A 22 18.54 -8.23 -4.89
N VAL A 23 17.63 -9.19 -4.66
CA VAL A 23 17.21 -9.60 -3.31
C VAL A 23 18.38 -9.99 -2.40
N ALA A 24 19.47 -10.48 -3.00
CA ALA A 24 20.72 -10.81 -2.33
C ALA A 24 21.32 -9.64 -1.53
N VAL A 25 21.04 -8.38 -1.93
CA VAL A 25 21.46 -7.19 -1.17
C VAL A 25 20.82 -7.21 0.22
N ILE A 26 19.51 -7.45 0.32
CA ILE A 26 18.76 -7.50 1.58
C ILE A 26 19.15 -8.75 2.39
N GLU A 27 19.27 -9.91 1.72
CA GLU A 27 19.69 -11.17 2.37
C GLU A 27 21.06 -11.03 3.03
N SER A 28 22.04 -10.43 2.34
CA SER A 28 23.41 -10.26 2.84
C SER A 28 23.50 -9.38 4.10
N LEU A 29 22.51 -8.51 4.31
CA LEU A 29 22.39 -7.63 5.46
C LEU A 29 21.61 -8.28 6.63
N GLY A 30 21.09 -9.50 6.44
CA GLY A 30 20.25 -10.19 7.43
C GLY A 30 18.90 -9.51 7.65
N LEU A 31 18.44 -8.71 6.69
CA LEU A 31 17.16 -8.03 6.73
C LEU A 31 16.02 -8.99 6.36
N PRO A 32 14.76 -8.68 6.73
CA PRO A 32 13.63 -9.57 6.47
C PRO A 32 13.43 -9.87 4.99
N VAL A 33 13.11 -11.13 4.70
CA VAL A 33 12.78 -11.62 3.35
C VAL A 33 11.51 -12.45 3.44
N TYR A 34 10.50 -12.05 2.68
CA TYR A 34 9.20 -12.73 2.65
C TYR A 34 8.89 -13.23 1.25
N SER A 35 8.33 -14.45 1.17
CA SER A 35 7.53 -14.87 0.04
C SER A 35 6.20 -14.10 0.00
N ALA A 36 5.53 -14.09 -1.16
CA ALA A 36 4.23 -13.43 -1.31
C ALA A 36 3.18 -13.97 -0.32
N ASP A 37 3.19 -15.29 -0.09
CA ASP A 37 2.26 -15.97 0.81
C ASP A 37 2.58 -15.72 2.30
N GLU A 38 3.86 -15.63 2.68
CA GLU A 38 4.24 -15.18 4.03
C GLU A 38 3.82 -13.73 4.27
N TYR A 39 4.01 -12.86 3.27
CA TYR A 39 3.62 -11.46 3.39
C TYR A 39 2.10 -11.29 3.50
N ARG A 40 1.34 -12.05 2.71
CA ARG A 40 -0.12 -12.15 2.85
C ARG A 40 -0.55 -12.55 4.25
N ARG A 41 0.02 -13.64 4.79
CA ARG A 41 -0.30 -14.10 6.16
C ARG A 41 0.03 -13.05 7.22
N ARG A 42 1.11 -12.29 7.02
CA ARG A 42 1.47 -11.17 7.88
C ARG A 42 0.38 -10.10 7.84
N ARG A 43 -0.09 -9.70 6.65
CA ARG A 43 -1.19 -8.74 6.48
C ARG A 43 -2.49 -9.25 7.12
N GLN A 44 -2.81 -10.53 6.97
CA GLN A 44 -3.96 -11.15 7.66
C GLN A 44 -3.83 -11.03 9.18
N SER A 45 -2.64 -11.32 9.72
CA SER A 45 -2.40 -11.21 11.15
C SER A 45 -2.55 -9.76 11.66
N GLU A 46 -2.14 -8.77 10.86
CA GLU A 46 -2.34 -7.34 11.15
C GLU A 46 -3.84 -6.98 11.19
N VAL A 47 -4.63 -7.47 10.23
CA VAL A 47 -6.09 -7.29 10.20
C VAL A 47 -6.74 -7.93 11.43
N ASP A 48 -6.39 -9.18 11.75
CA ASP A 48 -6.94 -9.88 12.90
C ASP A 48 -6.61 -9.16 14.22
N GLU A 49 -5.39 -8.60 14.36
CA GLU A 49 -4.99 -7.81 15.52
C GLU A 49 -5.79 -6.52 15.64
N ALA A 50 -5.96 -5.79 14.54
CA ALA A 50 -6.75 -4.56 14.52
C ALA A 50 -8.22 -4.85 14.83
N ALA A 51 -8.80 -5.92 14.27
CA ALA A 51 -10.18 -6.33 14.53
C ALA A 51 -10.42 -6.64 16.03
N ARG A 52 -9.47 -7.31 16.70
CA ARG A 52 -9.56 -7.62 18.14
C ARG A 52 -9.65 -6.39 19.05
N THR A 53 -9.30 -5.21 18.56
CA THR A 53 -9.45 -3.96 19.32
C THR A 53 -10.92 -3.53 19.46
N GLY A 54 -11.81 -4.03 18.59
CA GLY A 54 -13.21 -3.62 18.52
C GLY A 54 -13.47 -2.27 17.85
N HIS A 55 -12.43 -1.60 17.33
CA HIS A 55 -12.56 -0.29 16.66
C HIS A 55 -12.66 -0.37 15.14
N VAL A 56 -12.36 -1.52 14.52
CA VAL A 56 -12.50 -1.71 13.07
C VAL A 56 -13.97 -2.00 12.73
N PRO A 57 -14.60 -1.23 11.81
CA PRO A 57 -15.96 -1.53 11.35
C PRO A 57 -16.06 -2.94 10.74
N PRO A 58 -17.09 -3.75 11.09
CA PRO A 58 -17.21 -5.13 10.60
C PRO A 58 -17.26 -5.27 9.07
N THR A 59 -17.88 -4.30 8.38
CA THR A 59 -17.98 -4.27 6.92
C THR A 59 -16.62 -4.03 6.27
N LEU A 60 -15.83 -3.10 6.80
CA LEU A 60 -14.45 -2.86 6.37
C LEU A 60 -13.56 -4.07 6.64
N GLN A 61 -13.68 -4.69 7.83
CA GLN A 61 -12.97 -5.93 8.16
C GLN A 61 -13.27 -7.03 7.13
N ALA A 62 -14.55 -7.32 6.86
CA ALA A 62 -14.95 -8.35 5.91
C ALA A 62 -14.43 -8.08 4.49
N ARG A 63 -14.36 -6.80 4.10
CA ARG A 63 -13.78 -6.40 2.81
C ARG A 63 -12.28 -6.70 2.74
N TRP A 64 -11.51 -6.38 3.78
CA TRP A 64 -10.08 -6.69 3.83
C TRP A 64 -9.83 -8.20 3.84
N GLU A 65 -10.60 -8.97 4.62
CA GLU A 65 -10.52 -10.43 4.66
C GLU A 65 -10.77 -11.03 3.27
N SER A 66 -11.81 -10.59 2.56
CA SER A 66 -12.10 -11.03 1.19
C SER A 66 -10.93 -10.79 0.23
N GLN A 67 -10.27 -9.63 0.30
CA GLN A 67 -9.10 -9.32 -0.53
C GLN A 67 -7.86 -10.15 -0.15
N LEU A 68 -7.68 -10.45 1.13
CA LEU A 68 -6.61 -11.31 1.62
C LEU A 68 -6.85 -12.79 1.26
N GLU A 69 -8.10 -13.22 1.19
CA GLU A 69 -8.49 -14.58 0.82
C GLU A 69 -8.43 -14.83 -0.70
N ASP A 70 -8.59 -13.79 -1.53
CA ASP A 70 -8.44 -13.91 -2.98
C ASP A 70 -6.98 -14.18 -3.38
N VAL A 71 -6.64 -15.47 -3.49
CA VAL A 71 -5.30 -15.95 -3.84
C VAL A 71 -4.77 -15.37 -5.16
N SER A 72 -5.63 -14.90 -6.07
CA SER A 72 -5.18 -14.31 -7.34
C SER A 72 -4.41 -13.01 -7.14
N TRP A 73 -4.77 -12.19 -6.14
CA TRP A 73 -4.07 -10.95 -5.80
C TRP A 73 -2.64 -11.21 -5.35
N TRP A 74 -2.39 -12.34 -4.69
CA TRP A 74 -1.14 -12.63 -4.00
C TRP A 74 -0.13 -13.43 -4.84
N ARG A 75 -0.34 -13.48 -6.16
CA ARG A 75 0.59 -14.08 -7.13
C ARG A 75 1.54 -13.03 -7.71
N PHE A 76 2.32 -12.40 -6.84
CA PHE A 76 3.36 -11.45 -7.22
C PHE A 76 4.76 -12.00 -6.91
N ARG A 77 5.79 -11.40 -7.51
CA ARG A 77 7.18 -11.66 -7.12
C ARG A 77 7.61 -10.62 -6.08
N PRO A 78 8.00 -11.05 -4.86
CA PRO A 78 8.57 -10.14 -3.88
C PRO A 78 9.84 -9.47 -4.40
N THR A 79 10.03 -8.21 -4.06
CA THR A 79 11.19 -7.40 -4.43
C THR A 79 11.79 -6.70 -3.24
N VAL A 80 12.99 -6.14 -3.39
CA VAL A 80 13.49 -5.16 -2.44
C VAL A 80 12.51 -3.99 -2.39
N VAL A 81 12.08 -3.60 -1.19
CA VAL A 81 11.22 -2.45 -0.94
C VAL A 81 11.86 -1.55 0.12
N HIS A 82 11.54 -0.26 0.07
CA HIS A 82 11.88 0.70 1.11
C HIS A 82 11.09 0.43 2.40
N GLY A 83 9.81 0.06 2.28
CA GLY A 83 8.97 -0.43 3.38
C GLY A 83 8.30 0.65 4.25
N ASP A 84 8.72 1.91 4.09
CA ASP A 84 8.11 3.09 4.71
C ASP A 84 8.22 4.31 3.77
N LEU A 85 7.99 4.11 2.46
CA LEU A 85 8.13 5.19 1.49
C LEU A 85 6.98 6.18 1.63
N SER A 86 7.31 7.47 1.65
CA SER A 86 6.36 8.57 1.72
C SER A 86 6.96 9.82 1.09
N ALA A 87 6.18 10.89 0.94
CA ALA A 87 6.65 12.17 0.41
C ALA A 87 7.88 12.71 1.19
N GLU A 88 7.93 12.50 2.51
CA GLU A 88 9.03 12.96 3.37
C GLU A 88 10.35 12.20 3.15
N ARG A 89 10.27 11.00 2.55
CA ARG A 89 11.43 10.17 2.23
C ARG A 89 12.05 10.48 0.88
N VAL A 90 11.36 11.26 0.03
CA VAL A 90 11.82 11.57 -1.32
C VAL A 90 12.41 12.98 -1.38
N LEU A 91 13.66 13.07 -1.82
CA LEU A 91 14.30 14.34 -2.14
C LEU A 91 14.06 14.67 -3.61
N VAL A 92 13.60 15.89 -3.88
CA VAL A 92 13.40 16.41 -5.23
C VAL A 92 14.32 17.61 -5.45
N ALA A 93 15.07 17.59 -6.54
CA ALA A 93 15.89 18.72 -6.99
C ALA A 93 15.66 18.93 -8.48
N ASP A 94 15.50 20.19 -8.89
CA ASP A 94 15.29 20.57 -10.30
C ASP A 94 14.14 19.83 -11.02
N GLY A 95 13.11 19.43 -10.27
CA GLY A 95 11.94 18.73 -10.81
C GLY A 95 12.11 17.22 -10.94
N GLU A 96 13.23 16.65 -10.49
CA GLU A 96 13.56 15.22 -10.56
C GLU A 96 13.86 14.65 -9.17
N VAL A 97 13.70 13.34 -9.01
CA VAL A 97 14.04 12.62 -7.79
C VAL A 97 15.56 12.58 -7.64
N ALA A 98 16.06 13.25 -6.60
CA ALA A 98 17.48 13.32 -6.27
C ALA A 98 17.91 12.23 -5.29
N GLY A 99 16.99 11.64 -4.53
CA GLY A 99 17.31 10.57 -3.59
C GLY A 99 16.14 10.08 -2.74
N ILE A 100 16.36 8.94 -2.09
CA ILE A 100 15.43 8.31 -1.14
C ILE A 100 16.16 8.14 0.21
N LEU A 101 15.51 8.59 1.28
CA LEU A 101 16.00 8.57 2.66
C LEU A 101 15.21 7.57 3.51
N GLY A 102 15.78 7.12 4.64
CA GLY A 102 15.00 6.43 5.68
C GLY A 102 14.93 4.90 5.58
N TRP A 103 15.99 4.25 5.07
CA TRP A 103 16.09 2.81 4.78
C TRP A 103 15.96 1.81 5.95
N SER A 104 15.53 2.24 7.14
CA SER A 104 15.43 1.38 8.33
C SER A 104 14.39 0.26 8.23
N GLN A 105 13.44 0.38 7.30
CA GLN A 105 12.36 -0.60 7.08
C GLN A 105 12.58 -1.45 5.81
N ALA A 106 13.78 -1.36 5.21
CA ALA A 106 14.07 -2.09 3.99
C ALA A 106 13.99 -3.60 4.19
N MET A 107 13.35 -4.27 3.24
CA MET A 107 13.12 -5.72 3.26
C MET A 107 12.84 -6.24 1.86
N VAL A 108 12.69 -7.55 1.71
CA VAL A 108 12.08 -8.16 0.52
C VAL A 108 10.62 -8.48 0.82
N ALA A 109 9.70 -7.82 0.12
CA ALA A 109 8.26 -7.91 0.36
C ALA A 109 7.45 -7.52 -0.89
N ASP A 110 6.18 -7.15 -0.71
CA ASP A 110 5.28 -6.72 -1.79
C ASP A 110 5.65 -5.33 -2.32
N PRO A 111 5.96 -5.18 -3.63
CA PRO A 111 6.23 -3.87 -4.23
C PRO A 111 5.06 -2.87 -4.10
N ALA A 112 3.84 -3.35 -3.86
CA ALA A 112 2.67 -2.51 -3.67
C ALA A 112 2.82 -1.50 -2.51
N ASP A 113 3.59 -1.84 -1.48
CA ASP A 113 3.75 -1.01 -0.29
C ASP A 113 4.39 0.35 -0.59
N ASP A 114 5.42 0.37 -1.44
CA ASP A 114 6.12 1.61 -1.80
C ASP A 114 5.31 2.50 -2.77
N LEU A 115 4.25 1.95 -3.38
CA LEU A 115 3.32 2.68 -4.27
C LEU A 115 2.06 3.17 -3.55
N ALA A 116 1.72 2.60 -2.39
CA ALA A 116 0.47 2.86 -1.67
C ALA A 116 0.24 4.35 -1.41
N TRP A 117 1.26 5.06 -0.90
CA TRP A 117 1.13 6.49 -0.57
C TRP A 117 0.86 7.36 -1.81
N LEU A 118 1.38 6.98 -2.98
CA LEU A 118 1.14 7.68 -4.23
C LEU A 118 -0.27 7.42 -4.75
N LEU A 119 -0.71 6.16 -4.76
CA LEU A 119 -2.03 5.81 -5.29
C LEU A 119 -3.18 6.29 -4.40
N VAL A 120 -2.93 6.44 -3.10
CA VAL A 120 -3.92 6.99 -2.16
C VAL A 120 -4.00 8.51 -2.24
N ALA A 121 -2.89 9.22 -2.47
CA ALA A 121 -2.84 10.67 -2.32
C ALA A 121 -2.74 11.47 -3.63
N ALA A 122 -2.25 10.87 -4.71
CA ALA A 122 -2.05 11.58 -5.97
C ALA A 122 -3.37 11.74 -6.76
N PRO A 123 -3.51 12.81 -7.57
CA PRO A 123 -4.54 12.88 -8.59
C PRO A 123 -4.50 11.66 -9.52
N ALA A 124 -5.65 11.19 -9.99
CA ALA A 124 -5.77 9.94 -10.74
C ALA A 124 -4.90 9.90 -12.02
N ASP A 125 -4.80 11.01 -12.74
CA ASP A 125 -3.97 11.17 -13.94
C ASP A 125 -2.46 11.13 -13.64
N ALA A 126 -2.05 11.70 -12.50
CA ALA A 126 -0.67 11.61 -12.01
C ALA A 126 -0.35 10.18 -11.53
N ALA A 127 -1.28 9.53 -10.84
CA ALA A 127 -1.16 8.14 -10.42
C ALA A 127 -0.99 7.19 -11.61
N GLU A 128 -1.75 7.39 -12.69
CA GLU A 128 -1.60 6.66 -13.96
C GLU A 128 -0.19 6.84 -14.53
N SER A 129 0.30 8.09 -14.59
CA SER A 129 1.65 8.40 -15.09
C SER A 129 2.75 7.72 -14.26
N ILE A 130 2.58 7.64 -12.93
CA ILE A 130 3.50 6.93 -12.02
C ILE A 130 3.50 5.44 -12.32
N VAL A 131 2.32 4.81 -12.38
CA VAL A 131 2.18 3.36 -12.57
C VAL A 131 2.66 2.94 -13.95
N GLU A 132 2.35 3.71 -14.99
CA GLU A 132 2.83 3.47 -16.35
C GLU A 132 4.36 3.48 -16.39
N ALA A 133 4.98 4.55 -15.86
CA ALA A 133 6.43 4.68 -15.85
C ALA A 133 7.13 3.60 -14.99
N TYR A 134 6.49 3.20 -13.90
CA TYR A 134 6.91 2.08 -13.07
C TYR A 134 6.89 0.76 -13.87
N GLN A 135 5.76 0.42 -14.47
CA GLN A 135 5.57 -0.83 -15.22
C GLN A 135 6.51 -0.93 -16.42
N LEU A 136 6.69 0.17 -17.18
CA LEU A 136 7.60 0.21 -18.33
C LEU A 136 9.07 -0.07 -17.98
N ARG A 137 9.47 0.16 -16.73
CA ARG A 137 10.84 -0.08 -16.26
C ARG A 137 11.03 -1.46 -15.64
N ARG A 138 9.97 -2.11 -15.17
CA ARG A 138 10.05 -3.46 -14.59
C ARG A 138 10.40 -4.50 -15.67
N THR A 139 11.22 -5.47 -15.31
CA THR A 139 11.67 -6.53 -16.26
C THR A 139 10.71 -7.72 -16.35
N GLU A 140 9.74 -7.80 -15.44
CA GLU A 140 8.82 -8.92 -15.29
C GLU A 140 7.47 -8.73 -15.96
N LEU A 141 6.70 -9.82 -16.01
CA LEU A 141 5.30 -9.78 -16.41
C LEU A 141 4.51 -8.82 -15.51
N THR A 142 3.63 -8.04 -16.13
CA THR A 142 2.75 -7.09 -15.45
C THR A 142 1.92 -7.80 -14.39
N ASP A 143 2.02 -7.34 -13.15
CA ASP A 143 1.16 -7.76 -12.04
C ASP A 143 -0.17 -7.01 -12.13
N PRO A 144 -1.29 -7.71 -12.44
CA PRO A 144 -2.59 -7.07 -12.63
C PRO A 144 -3.18 -6.53 -11.33
N HIS A 145 -2.73 -7.02 -10.17
CA HIS A 145 -3.29 -6.67 -8.85
C HIS A 145 -2.36 -5.75 -8.04
N LEU A 146 -1.34 -5.17 -8.67
CA LEU A 146 -0.42 -4.26 -7.99
C LEU A 146 -1.14 -3.04 -7.38
N ALA A 147 -2.01 -2.40 -8.17
CA ALA A 147 -2.76 -1.23 -7.71
C ALA A 147 -3.76 -1.62 -6.61
N ASP A 148 -4.44 -2.74 -6.78
CA ASP A 148 -5.36 -3.31 -5.79
C ASP A 148 -4.68 -3.52 -4.43
N ARG A 149 -3.52 -4.19 -4.42
CA ARG A 149 -2.74 -4.43 -3.20
C ARG A 149 -2.16 -3.15 -2.61
N ALA A 150 -1.81 -2.16 -3.44
CA ALA A 150 -1.30 -0.88 -2.96
C ALA A 150 -2.39 -0.05 -2.27
N MET A 151 -3.62 -0.09 -2.79
CA MET A 151 -4.78 0.49 -2.13
C MET A 151 -5.05 -0.21 -0.78
N LEU A 152 -5.06 -1.55 -0.76
CA LEU A 152 -5.17 -2.32 0.48
C LEU A 152 -4.06 -1.94 1.48
N ALA A 153 -2.80 -1.85 1.06
CA ALA A 153 -1.68 -1.47 1.93
C ALA A 153 -1.83 -0.07 2.54
N GLY A 154 -2.41 0.87 1.77
CA GLY A 154 -2.78 2.20 2.21
C GLY A 154 -3.90 2.19 3.25
N GLU A 155 -4.96 1.41 3.03
CA GLU A 155 -6.05 1.24 3.99
C GLU A 155 -5.55 0.61 5.30
N LEU A 156 -4.71 -0.43 5.21
CA LEU A 156 -4.09 -1.07 6.37
C LEU A 156 -3.13 -0.15 7.15
N ALA A 157 -2.73 1.00 6.59
CA ALA A 157 -2.01 2.01 7.35
C ALA A 157 -2.83 2.56 8.52
N LEU A 158 -4.15 2.70 8.35
CA LEU A 158 -5.07 3.12 9.42
C LEU A 158 -5.16 2.08 10.53
N ALA A 159 -5.17 0.79 10.16
CA ALA A 159 -5.10 -0.32 11.11
C ALA A 159 -3.78 -0.29 11.90
N ARG A 160 -2.65 -0.03 11.24
CA ARG A 160 -1.35 0.13 11.92
C ARG A 160 -1.33 1.34 12.85
N TRP A 161 -1.97 2.45 12.47
CA TRP A 161 -2.10 3.64 13.31
C TRP A 161 -2.93 3.37 14.57
N LEU A 162 -4.07 2.70 14.42
CA LEU A 162 -4.89 2.22 15.54
C LEU A 162 -4.08 1.33 16.48
N LEU A 163 -3.39 0.33 15.95
CA LEU A 163 -2.58 -0.60 16.74
C LEU A 163 -1.42 0.10 17.46
N PHE A 164 -0.83 1.13 16.85
CA PHE A 164 0.15 1.98 17.51
C PHE A 164 -0.46 2.68 18.74
N GLY A 165 -1.62 3.32 18.58
CA GLY A 165 -2.34 3.96 19.70
C GLY A 165 -2.66 3.01 20.84
N VAL A 166 -3.14 1.81 20.51
CA VAL A 166 -3.44 0.77 21.51
C VAL A 166 -2.18 0.34 22.26
N ARG A 167 -1.07 0.10 21.54
CA ARG A 167 0.20 -0.33 22.17
C ARG A 167 0.87 0.77 22.99
N SER A 168 0.73 2.03 22.58
CA SER A 168 1.28 3.17 23.30
C SER A 168 0.40 3.63 24.47
N GLY A 169 -0.86 3.15 24.54
CA GLY A 169 -1.84 3.60 25.53
C GLY A 169 -2.36 5.02 25.26
N ASP A 170 -2.21 5.52 24.03
CA ASP A 170 -2.64 6.86 23.64
C ASP A 170 -4.09 6.85 23.15
N ALA A 171 -5.00 7.26 24.03
CA ALA A 171 -6.43 7.30 23.73
C ALA A 171 -6.80 8.31 22.63
N ALA A 172 -6.01 9.37 22.43
CA ALA A 172 -6.27 10.35 21.37
C ALA A 172 -5.96 9.73 20.01
N VAL A 173 -4.85 9.00 19.90
CA VAL A 173 -4.50 8.24 18.70
C VAL A 173 -5.53 7.16 18.39
N VAL A 174 -6.00 6.42 19.40
CA VAL A 174 -7.04 5.40 19.20
C VAL A 174 -8.33 6.03 18.66
N ALA A 175 -8.76 7.15 19.25
CA ALA A 175 -9.98 7.84 18.81
C ALA A 175 -9.85 8.40 17.38
N ASP A 176 -8.69 8.97 17.05
CA ASP A 176 -8.37 9.47 15.71
C ASP A 176 -8.39 8.35 14.66
N ALA A 177 -7.67 7.26 14.92
CA ALA A 177 -7.63 6.10 14.02
C ALA A 177 -9.03 5.46 13.84
N ALA A 178 -9.81 5.34 14.92
CA ALA A 178 -11.18 4.83 14.84
C ALA A 178 -12.09 5.72 13.98
N GLY A 179 -11.93 7.05 14.06
CA GLY A 179 -12.63 7.99 13.17
C GLY A 179 -12.25 7.79 11.71
N MET A 180 -10.95 7.71 11.40
CA MET A 180 -10.47 7.47 10.03
C MET A 180 -10.97 6.13 9.46
N LEU A 181 -11.02 5.08 10.28
CA LEU A 181 -11.55 3.77 9.89
C LEU A 181 -13.05 3.82 9.60
N ALA A 182 -13.83 4.59 10.37
CA ALA A 182 -15.25 4.78 10.13
C ALA A 182 -15.50 5.56 8.82
N ASP A 183 -14.70 6.59 8.54
CA ASP A 183 -14.77 7.36 7.30
C ASP A 183 -14.39 6.50 6.09
N LEU A 184 -13.36 5.67 6.21
CA LEU A 184 -12.96 4.73 5.17
C LEU A 184 -14.05 3.69 4.89
N ASP A 185 -14.66 3.13 5.94
CA ASP A 185 -15.79 2.20 5.80
C ASP A 185 -16.95 2.85 5.03
N ALA A 186 -17.31 4.09 5.37
CA ALA A 186 -18.37 4.81 4.68
C ALA A 186 -18.08 5.04 3.19
N GLN A 187 -16.82 5.31 2.83
CA GLN A 187 -16.39 5.57 1.45
C GLN A 187 -16.27 4.29 0.60
N THR A 188 -15.98 3.16 1.24
CA THR A 188 -15.73 1.88 0.54
C THR A 188 -16.93 0.94 0.54
N ARG A 189 -18.06 1.33 1.15
CA ARG A 189 -19.30 0.57 1.07
C ARG A 189 -19.79 0.47 -0.37
N PRO A 190 -20.24 -0.72 -0.82
CA PRO A 190 -20.96 -0.85 -2.07
C PRO A 190 -22.19 0.05 -2.04
N VAL A 191 -22.46 0.78 -3.13
CA VAL A 191 -23.74 1.46 -3.29
C VAL A 191 -24.82 0.37 -3.40
N GLU A 192 -25.73 0.29 -2.42
CA GLU A 192 -26.91 -0.55 -2.55
C GLU A 192 -27.73 -0.04 -3.74
N VAL A 193 -27.76 -0.81 -4.83
CA VAL A 193 -28.66 -0.56 -5.96
C VAL A 193 -30.05 -1.00 -5.52
N ASP A 194 -30.95 -0.05 -5.34
CA ASP A 194 -32.34 -0.31 -4.98
C ASP A 194 -33.03 -1.10 -6.12
N PRO A 195 -33.49 -2.35 -5.89
CA PRO A 195 -34.07 -3.19 -6.94
C PRO A 195 -35.40 -2.65 -7.50
N GLU A 196 -35.99 -1.59 -6.92
CA GLU A 196 -37.23 -1.00 -7.42
C GLU A 196 -37.07 -0.09 -8.65
N VAL A 197 -35.83 0.26 -9.06
CA VAL A 197 -35.60 1.22 -10.18
C VAL A 197 -35.56 0.56 -11.57
N GLU A 198 -35.42 -0.76 -11.69
CA GLU A 198 -35.43 -1.47 -12.99
C GLU A 198 -36.82 -1.93 -13.47
N ALA A 199 -37.88 -1.73 -12.68
CA ALA A 199 -39.24 -2.18 -13.01
C ALA A 199 -40.22 -1.06 -13.41
N GLY A 200 -39.70 0.13 -13.77
CA GLY A 200 -40.48 1.32 -14.16
C GLY A 200 -40.58 1.58 -15.66
#